data_AF-A0AAW0IPV9-F1
#
_entry.id   AF-A0AAW0IPV9-F1
#
_cell.length_a   1.000
_cell.length_b   1.000
_cell.length_c   1.000
_cell.angle_alpha   90.00
_cell.angle_beta   90.00
_cell.angle_gamma   90.00
#
_symmetry.space_group_name_H-M   'P 1'
#
loop_
_entity.id
_entity.type
_entity.pdbx_description
1 polymer ?
#
loop_
_entity_poly.entity_id
_entity_poly.type
_entity_poly.pdbx_seq_one_letter_code
_entity_poly.pdbx_strand_id
1 'polypeptide(L)'
;MELINGTISAHREELLGFLSRLGDKPKGIYKTKQLVEEFEGLSNGTHAGFSGILKCTQEALVLADSIALAIRPRPGVWEYVSVAQSQSGPKVQTITPSQYLQYKEEVVGSSGGDGIFELDFEPFSEFSTPPTLSKYIGNGLEFLNRHLSTSFVHEKEKMQPLLDFLRLHEYNGKV
;
A
#
# COMPACT_ATOMS: atom_id res chain seq x y z
N MET A 1 4.51 2.52 -9.06
CA MET A 1 4.01 2.86 -10.42
C MET A 1 4.98 2.49 -11.55
N GLU A 2 6.10 3.19 -11.76
CA GLU A 2 7.07 2.87 -12.85
C GLU A 2 7.70 1.48 -12.68
N LEU A 3 7.98 1.08 -11.44
CA LEU A 3 8.61 -0.21 -11.15
C LEU A 3 7.71 -1.38 -11.57
N ILE A 4 6.43 -1.37 -11.17
CA ILE A 4 5.50 -2.45 -11.51
C ILE A 4 5.23 -2.49 -13.01
N ASN A 5 4.88 -1.37 -13.65
CA ASN A 5 4.61 -1.36 -15.09
C ASN A 5 5.86 -1.73 -15.90
N GLY A 6 7.03 -1.27 -15.47
CA GLY A 6 8.32 -1.62 -16.08
C GLY A 6 8.64 -3.11 -15.95
N THR A 7 8.48 -3.69 -14.76
CA THR A 7 8.75 -5.12 -14.53
C THR A 7 7.71 -6.02 -15.18
N ILE A 8 6.43 -5.64 -15.16
CA ILE A 8 5.34 -6.38 -15.85
C ILE A 8 5.55 -6.38 -17.35
N SER A 9 5.98 -5.26 -17.93
CA SER A 9 6.30 -5.19 -19.36
C SER A 9 7.56 -5.98 -19.71
N ALA A 10 8.58 -5.97 -18.85
CA ALA A 10 9.85 -6.67 -19.08
C ALA A 10 9.74 -8.19 -18.90
N HIS A 11 8.85 -8.67 -18.04
CA HIS A 11 8.71 -10.08 -17.66
C HIS A 11 7.30 -10.63 -17.95
N ARG A 12 6.70 -10.22 -19.06
CA ARG A 12 5.30 -10.52 -19.40
C ARG A 12 5.00 -12.03 -19.49
N GLU A 13 5.88 -12.82 -20.09
CA GLU A 13 5.70 -14.28 -20.24
C GLU A 13 5.76 -15.02 -18.90
N GLU A 14 6.68 -14.62 -18.02
CA GLU A 14 6.80 -15.17 -16.67
C GLU A 14 5.56 -14.85 -15.82
N LEU A 15 5.10 -13.59 -15.89
CA LEU A 15 3.88 -13.15 -15.23
C LEU A 15 2.67 -13.93 -15.76
N LEU A 16 2.58 -14.18 -17.06
CA LEU A 16 1.53 -14.98 -17.67
C LEU A 16 1.55 -16.43 -17.15
N GLY A 17 2.72 -17.07 -17.16
CA GLY A 17 2.86 -18.43 -16.64
C GLY A 17 2.52 -18.53 -15.14
N PHE A 18 2.99 -17.56 -14.36
CA PHE A 18 2.70 -17.46 -12.93
C PHE A 18 1.21 -17.24 -12.66
N LEU A 19 0.57 -16.30 -13.34
CA LEU A 19 -0.85 -16.01 -13.15
C LEU A 19 -1.74 -17.14 -13.67
N SER A 20 -1.34 -17.84 -14.73
CA SER A 20 -2.05 -19.04 -15.18
C SER A 20 -2.04 -20.10 -14.07
N ARG A 21 -0.87 -20.41 -13.53
CA ARG A 21 -0.73 -21.41 -12.45
C ARG A 21 -1.48 -21.01 -11.19
N LEU A 22 -1.44 -19.73 -10.84
CA LEU A 22 -2.15 -19.20 -9.69
C LEU A 22 -3.66 -19.15 -9.92
N GLY A 23 -4.10 -18.95 -11.17
CA GLY A 23 -5.51 -19.01 -11.57
C GLY A 23 -6.11 -20.42 -11.53
N ASP A 24 -5.28 -21.46 -11.69
CA ASP A 24 -5.70 -22.87 -11.53
C ASP A 24 -5.94 -23.25 -10.05
N LYS A 25 -5.53 -22.39 -9.11
CA LYS A 25 -5.71 -22.62 -7.68
C LYS A 25 -7.14 -22.29 -7.26
N PRO A 26 -7.66 -22.94 -6.20
CA PRO A 26 -8.98 -22.60 -5.68
C PRO A 26 -9.02 -21.15 -5.20
N LYS A 27 -10.21 -20.55 -5.31
CA LYS A 27 -10.52 -19.23 -4.75
C LYS A 27 -10.01 -19.15 -3.32
N GLY A 28 -9.21 -18.12 -3.01
CA GLY A 28 -8.53 -18.05 -1.73
C GLY A 28 -7.48 -16.97 -1.61
N ILE A 29 -6.91 -16.87 -0.41
CA ILE A 29 -5.84 -15.94 -0.06
C ILE A 29 -4.52 -16.72 0.01
N TYR A 30 -3.53 -16.27 -0.76
CA TYR A 30 -2.21 -16.89 -0.86
C TYR A 30 -1.16 -15.93 -0.30
N LYS A 31 -0.34 -16.42 0.64
CA LYS A 31 0.70 -15.61 1.29
C LYS A 31 2.01 -15.64 0.50
N THR A 32 2.88 -14.67 0.74
CA THR A 32 4.19 -14.52 0.07
C THR A 32 4.94 -15.85 -0.09
N LYS A 33 5.02 -16.67 0.97
CA LYS A 33 5.72 -17.95 0.93
C LYS A 33 5.15 -18.89 -0.16
N GLN A 34 3.82 -19.00 -0.22
CA GLN A 34 3.15 -19.82 -1.23
C GLN A 34 3.38 -19.24 -2.64
N LEU A 35 3.35 -17.91 -2.80
CA LEU A 35 3.61 -17.26 -4.09
C LEU A 35 5.03 -17.52 -4.59
N VAL A 36 6.03 -17.47 -3.69
CA VAL A 36 7.42 -17.76 -4.02
C VAL A 36 7.59 -19.23 -4.42
N GLU A 37 7.01 -20.17 -3.66
CA GLU A 37 7.04 -21.61 -3.99
C GLU A 37 6.42 -21.91 -5.37
N GLU A 38 5.27 -21.30 -5.67
CA GLU A 38 4.60 -21.47 -6.97
C GLU A 38 5.44 -20.94 -8.14
N PHE A 39 6.14 -19.83 -7.93
CA PHE A 39 7.02 -19.23 -8.94
C PHE A 39 8.31 -20.02 -9.14
N GLU A 40 8.96 -20.46 -8.05
CA GLU A 40 10.16 -21.30 -8.13
C GLU A 40 9.87 -22.61 -8.87
N GLY A 41 8.68 -23.17 -8.72
CA GLY A 41 8.27 -24.34 -9.48
C GLY A 41 7.98 -24.09 -10.97
N LEU A 42 7.99 -22.84 -11.46
CA LEU A 42 7.83 -22.48 -12.88
C LEU A 42 9.16 -22.17 -13.55
N SER A 43 10.16 -21.73 -12.79
CA SER A 43 11.42 -21.24 -13.31
C SER A 43 12.50 -22.33 -13.23
N ASN A 44 13.02 -22.75 -14.40
CA ASN A 44 14.25 -23.56 -14.50
C ASN A 44 15.52 -22.67 -14.47
N GLY A 45 15.41 -21.40 -14.07
CA GLY A 45 16.47 -20.40 -14.18
C GLY A 45 16.12 -19.03 -13.57
N THR A 46 17.17 -18.29 -13.22
CA THR A 46 17.16 -17.13 -12.30
C THR A 46 16.63 -15.84 -12.94
N HIS A 47 15.32 -15.62 -12.90
CA HIS A 47 14.73 -14.34 -13.31
C HIS A 47 14.66 -13.37 -12.11
N ALA A 48 15.79 -12.69 -11.87
CA ALA A 48 15.97 -11.85 -10.69
C ALA A 48 14.91 -10.72 -10.59
N GLY A 49 14.46 -10.16 -11.71
CA GLY A 49 13.54 -9.03 -11.78
C GLY A 49 12.15 -9.33 -11.19
N PHE A 50 11.45 -10.34 -11.74
CA PHE A 50 10.11 -10.72 -11.26
C PHE A 50 10.14 -11.32 -9.84
N SER A 51 11.21 -12.05 -9.50
CA SER A 51 11.41 -12.57 -8.14
C SER A 51 11.42 -11.47 -7.07
N GLY A 52 11.90 -10.27 -7.41
CA GLY A 52 11.90 -9.12 -6.53
C GLY A 52 10.49 -8.63 -6.20
N ILE A 53 9.60 -8.57 -7.20
CA ILE A 53 8.20 -8.19 -7.00
C ILE A 53 7.48 -9.22 -6.12
N LEU A 54 7.68 -10.51 -6.40
CA LEU A 54 7.05 -11.57 -5.61
C LEU A 54 7.49 -11.55 -4.14
N LYS A 55 8.78 -11.32 -3.87
CA LYS A 55 9.29 -11.18 -2.50
C LYS A 55 8.69 -9.98 -1.76
N CYS A 56 8.34 -8.92 -2.49
CA CYS A 56 7.65 -7.75 -1.93
C CYS A 56 6.13 -7.91 -1.89
N THR A 57 5.56 -8.92 -2.56
CA THR A 57 4.11 -9.19 -2.57
C THR A 57 3.72 -9.85 -1.25
N GLN A 58 2.85 -9.20 -0.48
CA GLN A 58 2.45 -9.66 0.85
C GLN A 58 1.39 -10.76 0.78
N GLU A 59 0.44 -10.61 -0.13
CA GLU A 59 -0.57 -11.62 -0.40
C GLU A 59 -1.16 -11.46 -1.81
N ALA A 60 -1.71 -12.55 -2.33
CA ALA A 60 -2.50 -12.59 -3.55
C ALA A 60 -3.90 -13.14 -3.23
N LEU A 61 -4.91 -12.59 -3.90
CA LEU A 61 -6.29 -13.03 -3.88
C LEU A 61 -6.56 -13.71 -5.22
N VAL A 62 -6.99 -14.97 -5.19
CA VAL A 62 -7.47 -15.67 -6.37
C VAL A 62 -8.99 -15.63 -6.33
N LEU A 63 -9.58 -14.99 -7.33
CA LEU A 63 -11.02 -14.88 -7.54
C LEU A 63 -11.42 -15.71 -8.78
N ALA A 64 -12.71 -15.72 -9.13
CA ALA A 64 -13.19 -16.49 -10.29
C ALA A 64 -12.57 -16.00 -11.61
N ASP A 65 -12.55 -14.68 -11.84
CA ASP A 65 -12.16 -14.10 -13.13
C ASP A 65 -10.92 -13.18 -13.04
N SER A 66 -10.36 -13.03 -11.84
CA SER A 66 -9.22 -12.16 -11.61
C SER A 66 -8.32 -12.61 -10.46
N ILE A 67 -7.09 -12.10 -10.46
CA ILE A 67 -6.12 -12.25 -9.40
C ILE A 67 -5.72 -10.85 -8.93
N ALA A 68 -5.76 -10.60 -7.63
CA ALA A 68 -5.31 -9.33 -7.06
C ALA A 68 -4.11 -9.48 -6.15
N LEU A 69 -3.15 -8.56 -6.25
CA LEU A 69 -1.88 -8.59 -5.54
C LEU A 69 -1.77 -7.36 -4.63
N ALA A 70 -1.39 -7.58 -3.38
CA ALA A 70 -0.98 -6.52 -2.46
C ALA A 70 0.55 -6.50 -2.37
N ILE A 71 1.16 -5.46 -2.91
CA ILE A 71 2.61 -5.34 -3.05
C ILE A 71 3.11 -4.27 -2.10
N ARG A 72 4.17 -4.58 -1.35
CA ARG A 72 4.77 -3.67 -0.37
C ARG A 72 6.25 -3.46 -0.69
N PRO A 73 6.60 -2.55 -1.61
CA PRO A 73 7.98 -2.34 -2.03
C PRO A 73 8.87 -1.83 -0.89
N ARG A 74 8.30 -1.04 0.02
CA ARG A 74 9.00 -0.43 1.17
C ARG A 74 8.05 -0.31 2.37
N PRO A 75 8.58 -0.19 3.61
CA PRO A 75 7.75 0.09 4.77
C PRO A 75 6.91 1.36 4.57
N GLY A 76 5.60 1.26 4.80
CA GLY A 76 4.64 2.36 4.66
C GLY A 76 4.17 2.61 3.22
N VAL A 77 4.66 1.87 2.22
CA VAL A 77 4.26 2.03 0.81
C VAL A 77 3.58 0.76 0.32
N TRP A 78 2.36 0.90 -0.17
CA TRP A 78 1.55 -0.19 -0.73
C TRP A 78 1.14 0.13 -2.17
N GLU A 79 1.15 -0.88 -3.02
CA GLU A 79 0.61 -0.84 -4.37
C GLU A 79 -0.33 -2.05 -4.54
N TYR A 80 -1.56 -1.80 -5.03
CA TYR A 80 -2.55 -2.85 -5.26
C TYR A 80 -2.81 -2.99 -6.75
N VAL A 81 -2.78 -4.22 -7.23
CA VAL A 81 -2.92 -4.52 -8.66
C VAL A 81 -3.89 -5.68 -8.85
N SER A 82 -4.83 -5.52 -9.77
CA SER A 82 -5.70 -6.58 -10.26
C SER A 82 -5.23 -7.03 -11.63
N VAL A 83 -5.26 -8.33 -11.88
CA VAL A 83 -5.06 -8.92 -13.21
C VAL A 83 -6.26 -9.75 -13.56
N ALA A 84 -7.01 -9.30 -14.56
CA ALA A 84 -8.18 -10.00 -15.08
C ALA A 84 -7.84 -10.65 -16.42
N GLN A 85 -8.41 -11.82 -16.68
CA GLN A 85 -8.35 -12.40 -18.01
C GLN A 85 -9.30 -11.64 -18.94
N SER A 86 -8.84 -11.34 -20.15
CA SER A 86 -9.65 -10.69 -21.19
C SER A 86 -9.39 -11.35 -22.53
N GLN A 87 -10.28 -11.13 -23.49
CA GLN A 87 -10.17 -11.70 -24.84
C GLN A 87 -8.88 -11.26 -25.57
N SER A 88 -8.28 -10.13 -25.16
CA SER A 88 -7.02 -9.61 -25.72
C SER A 88 -5.78 -9.96 -24.87
N GLY A 89 -5.90 -10.92 -23.94
CA GLY A 89 -4.86 -11.31 -22.98
C GLY A 89 -5.05 -10.70 -21.59
N PRO A 90 -4.11 -10.93 -20.66
CA PRO A 90 -4.23 -10.45 -19.28
C PRO A 90 -4.22 -8.93 -19.25
N LYS A 91 -5.21 -8.36 -18.56
CA LYS A 91 -5.30 -6.94 -18.31
C LYS A 91 -4.89 -6.65 -16.88
N VAL A 92 -3.76 -5.96 -16.74
CA VAL A 92 -3.24 -5.48 -15.47
C VAL A 92 -3.82 -4.09 -15.20
N GLN A 93 -4.36 -3.88 -14.01
CA GLN A 93 -4.94 -2.63 -13.57
C GLN A 93 -4.52 -2.33 -12.13
N THR A 94 -4.08 -1.10 -11.87
CA THR A 94 -3.95 -0.60 -10.50
C THR A 94 -5.34 -0.40 -9.89
N ILE A 95 -5.52 -0.86 -8.66
CA ILE A 95 -6.77 -0.73 -7.91
C ILE A 95 -6.53 0.06 -6.62
N THR A 96 -7.60 0.63 -6.07
CA THR A 96 -7.55 1.35 -4.80
C THR A 96 -7.50 0.37 -3.61
N PRO A 97 -7.11 0.83 -2.40
CA PRO A 97 -7.22 0.02 -1.20
C PRO A 97 -8.64 -0.51 -0.98
N SER A 98 -9.68 0.32 -1.14
CA SER A 98 -11.08 -0.11 -0.99
C SER A 98 -11.46 -1.21 -1.99
N GLN A 99 -11.08 -1.08 -3.26
CA GLN A 99 -11.32 -2.12 -4.28
C GLN A 99 -10.61 -3.45 -3.93
N TYR A 100 -9.38 -3.38 -3.41
CA TYR A 100 -8.67 -4.57 -2.96
C TYR A 100 -9.36 -5.25 -1.77
N LEU A 101 -9.86 -4.46 -0.81
CA LEU A 101 -10.61 -4.99 0.34
C LEU A 101 -11.93 -5.63 -0.08
N GLN A 102 -12.65 -5.06 -1.04
CA GLN A 102 -13.86 -5.67 -1.62
C GLN A 102 -13.57 -7.04 -2.22
N TYR A 103 -12.48 -7.19 -2.98
CA TYR A 103 -12.04 -8.50 -3.47
C TYR A 103 -11.75 -9.49 -2.34
N LYS A 104 -11.17 -9.00 -1.24
CA LYS A 104 -10.84 -9.84 -0.08
C LYS A 104 -12.11 -10.32 0.64
N GLU A 105 -13.13 -9.48 0.73
CA GLU A 105 -14.46 -9.84 1.25
C GLU A 105 -15.12 -10.89 0.35
N GLU A 106 -15.04 -10.71 -0.97
CA GLU A 106 -15.59 -11.64 -1.94
C GLU A 106 -14.93 -13.01 -1.82
N VAL A 107 -13.60 -13.07 -1.61
CA VAL A 107 -12.85 -14.31 -1.37
C VAL A 107 -13.42 -15.11 -0.20
N VAL A 108 -13.86 -14.44 0.86
CA VAL A 108 -14.43 -15.07 2.07
C VAL A 108 -15.92 -15.40 1.89
N GLY A 109 -16.57 -14.92 0.83
CA GLY A 109 -17.98 -15.19 0.51
C GLY A 109 -18.95 -14.12 0.99
N SER A 110 -18.45 -12.95 1.40
CA SER A 110 -19.28 -11.77 1.63
C SER A 110 -19.33 -10.96 0.34
N SER A 111 -20.43 -11.06 -0.42
CA SER A 111 -20.65 -10.10 -1.51
C SER A 111 -21.02 -8.77 -0.87
N GLY A 112 -20.06 -7.86 -0.82
CA GLY A 112 -20.27 -6.57 -0.20
C GLY A 112 -21.50 -5.88 -0.82
N GLY A 113 -22.50 -5.59 0.01
CA GLY A 113 -23.71 -4.88 -0.44
C GLY A 113 -23.43 -3.40 -0.64
N ASP A 114 -24.34 -2.71 -1.33
CA ASP A 114 -24.31 -1.25 -1.38
C ASP A 114 -24.37 -0.67 0.03
N GLY A 115 -23.48 0.28 0.33
CA GLY A 115 -23.48 1.01 1.60
C GLY A 115 -22.73 0.34 2.76
N ILE A 116 -21.70 -0.47 2.49
CA ILE A 116 -20.77 -0.90 3.53
C ILE A 116 -20.07 0.32 4.14
N PHE A 117 -19.98 0.32 5.46
CA PHE A 117 -19.26 1.36 6.20
C PHE A 117 -17.75 1.23 5.96
N GLU A 118 -17.16 2.23 5.29
CA GLU A 118 -15.72 2.38 5.14
C GLU A 118 -15.18 3.37 6.18
N LEU A 119 -14.16 2.95 6.93
CA LEU A 119 -13.48 3.80 7.90
C LEU A 119 -12.25 4.44 7.26
N ASP A 120 -12.35 5.74 6.95
CA ASP A 120 -11.28 6.52 6.34
C ASP A 120 -10.80 7.64 7.26
N PHE A 121 -9.52 7.61 7.63
CA PHE A 121 -8.86 8.62 8.44
C PHE A 121 -7.97 9.57 7.62
N GLU A 122 -7.73 9.29 6.34
CA GLU A 122 -6.88 10.12 5.48
C GLU A 122 -7.36 11.57 5.40
N PRO A 123 -8.68 11.86 5.25
CA PRO A 123 -9.19 13.24 5.22
C PRO A 123 -9.02 14.02 6.53
N PHE A 124 -8.77 13.32 7.66
CA PHE A 124 -8.64 13.92 8.98
C PHE A 124 -7.17 14.16 9.39
N SER A 125 -6.22 13.91 8.49
CA SER A 125 -4.80 14.16 8.75
C SER A 125 -4.50 15.66 8.85
N GLU A 126 -3.92 16.09 9.98
CA GLU A 126 -3.48 17.48 10.19
C GLU A 126 -2.31 17.87 9.28
N PHE A 127 -1.54 16.89 8.77
CA PHE A 127 -0.44 17.14 7.84
C PHE A 127 -0.93 16.97 6.41
N SER A 128 -0.96 18.08 5.67
CA SER A 128 -1.21 18.08 4.22
C SER A 128 -0.14 17.33 3.44
N THR A 129 1.07 17.20 4.01
CA THR A 129 2.17 16.40 3.47
C THR A 129 2.88 15.62 4.58
N PRO A 130 2.52 14.34 4.80
CA PRO A 130 3.19 13.53 5.81
C PRO A 130 4.66 13.23 5.43
N PRO A 131 5.53 12.91 6.40
CA PRO A 131 6.91 12.55 6.11
C PRO A 131 6.99 11.27 5.26
N THR A 132 7.70 11.35 4.13
CA THR A 132 7.86 10.23 3.19
C THR A 132 9.14 9.42 3.39
N LEU A 133 10.08 9.93 4.21
CA LEU A 133 11.35 9.24 4.50
C LEU A 133 11.17 8.25 5.63
N SER A 134 11.57 7.00 5.41
CA SER A 134 11.46 5.92 6.39
C SER A 134 12.17 6.21 7.73
N LYS A 135 13.17 7.09 7.75
CA LYS A 135 13.84 7.53 8.98
C LYS A 135 12.92 8.23 9.99
N TYR A 136 11.78 8.77 9.54
CA TYR A 136 10.80 9.41 10.41
C TYR A 136 9.78 8.44 11.00
N ILE A 137 9.76 7.18 10.56
CA ILE A 137 8.93 6.14 11.17
C ILE A 137 9.44 5.93 12.61
N GLY A 138 8.59 6.19 13.59
CA GLY A 138 8.97 6.16 15.01
C GLY A 138 9.65 7.43 15.53
N ASN A 139 10.02 8.38 14.65
CA ASN A 139 10.71 9.62 15.00
C ASN A 139 9.86 10.87 14.67
N GLY A 140 8.56 10.81 14.95
CA GLY A 140 7.60 11.88 14.62
C GLY A 140 7.90 13.22 15.30
N LEU A 141 8.44 13.20 16.52
CA LEU A 141 8.83 14.41 17.24
C LEU A 141 9.95 15.19 16.52
N GLU A 142 10.92 14.48 15.93
CA GLU A 142 12.00 15.12 15.16
C GLU A 142 11.42 15.83 13.92
N PHE A 143 10.50 15.16 13.22
CA PHE A 143 9.82 15.76 12.08
C PHE A 143 8.99 16.98 12.48
N LEU A 144 8.20 16.86 13.55
CA LEU A 144 7.36 17.95 14.07
C LEU A 144 8.20 19.15 14.53
N ASN A 145 9.26 18.91 15.29
CA ASN A 145 10.16 19.97 15.75
C ASN A 145 10.75 20.74 14.56
N ARG A 146 11.19 20.03 13.52
CA ARG A 146 11.69 20.67 12.30
C ARG A 146 10.60 21.44 11.57
N HIS A 147 9.40 20.88 11.47
CA HIS A 147 8.25 21.53 10.81
C HIS A 147 7.83 22.82 11.53
N LEU A 148 7.70 22.78 12.87
CA LEU A 148 7.38 23.94 13.70
C LEU A 148 8.48 24.99 13.63
N SER A 149 9.75 24.58 13.74
CA SER A 149 10.90 25.50 13.64
C SER A 149 10.90 26.25 12.32
N THR A 150 10.68 25.56 11.21
CA THR A 150 10.54 26.20 9.89
C THR A 150 9.34 27.14 9.86
N SER A 151 8.17 26.69 10.34
CA SER A 151 6.94 27.50 10.31
C SER A 151 7.06 28.80 11.12
N PHE A 152 7.67 28.73 12.30
CA PHE A 152 7.88 29.88 13.19
C PHE A 152 8.85 30.92 12.62
N VAL A 153 9.86 30.48 11.86
CA VAL A 153 10.84 31.39 11.24
C VAL A 153 10.23 32.17 10.08
N HIS A 154 9.36 31.54 9.28
CA HIS A 154 8.83 32.16 8.06
C HIS A 154 7.61 33.04 8.35
N GLU A 155 6.83 32.74 9.38
CA GLU A 155 5.56 33.41 9.65
C GLU A 155 5.46 33.80 11.12
N LYS A 156 5.75 35.07 11.43
CA LYS A 156 5.71 35.60 12.80
C LYS A 156 4.33 35.42 13.47
N GLU A 157 3.25 35.42 12.69
CA GLU A 157 1.89 35.17 13.18
C GLU A 157 1.72 33.74 13.72
N LYS A 158 2.46 32.76 13.19
CA LYS A 158 2.46 31.37 13.69
C LYS A 158 3.13 31.20 15.06
N MET A 159 3.81 32.22 15.57
CA MET A 159 4.33 32.23 16.94
C MET A 159 3.29 32.65 17.98
N GLN A 160 2.16 33.22 17.56
CA GLN A 160 1.11 33.67 18.47
C GLN A 160 0.56 32.54 19.35
N PRO A 161 0.28 31.32 18.84
CA PRO A 161 -0.12 30.19 19.68
C PRO A 161 0.89 29.81 20.75
N LEU A 162 2.20 29.97 20.50
CA LEU A 162 3.24 29.71 21.50
C LEU A 162 3.18 30.76 22.62
N LEU A 163 3.01 32.04 22.28
CA LEU A 163 2.86 33.10 23.26
C LEU A 163 1.59 32.90 24.10
N ASP A 164 0.48 32.55 23.46
CA ASP A 164 -0.80 32.31 24.14
C ASP A 164 -0.71 31.09 25.07
N PHE A 165 -0.06 30.01 24.62
CA PHE A 165 0.21 28.84 25.45
C PHE A 165 0.99 29.21 26.72
N LEU A 166 2.05 30.02 26.59
CA LEU A 166 2.86 30.45 27.72
C LEU A 166 2.09 31.40 28.66
N ARG A 167 1.21 32.25 28.13
CA ARG A 167 0.37 33.17 28.93
C ARG A 167 -0.72 32.44 29.72
N LEU A 168 -1.27 31.37 29.15
CA LEU A 168 -2.31 30.55 29.78
C LEU A 168 -1.74 29.48 30.70
N HIS A 169 -0.41 29.29 30.71
CA HIS A 169 0.21 28.30 31.56
C HIS A 169 0.08 28.71 33.02
N GLU A 170 -0.67 27.92 33.78
CA GLU A 170 -0.89 28.13 35.21
C GLU A 170 -0.65 26.80 35.93
N TYR A 171 0.07 26.87 37.04
CA TYR A 171 0.26 25.73 37.94
C TYR A 171 -0.13 26.12 39.36
N ASN A 172 -1.17 25.46 39.90
CA ASN A 172 -1.70 25.69 41.26
C ASN A 172 -2.08 27.16 41.54
N GLY A 173 -2.84 27.83 40.67
CA GLY A 173 -3.25 29.22 40.90
C GLY A 173 -2.17 30.26 40.57
N LYS A 174 -1.03 29.82 40.03
CA LYS A 174 0.12 30.68 39.71
C LYS A 174 0.43 30.62 38.24
N VAL A 175 0.33 31.77 37.60
CA VAL A 175 0.81 32.04 36.24
C VAL A 175 2.32 32.23 36.28
#